data_AF-A0A9E3V9U5-F1
#
_entry.id   AF-A0A9E3V9U5-F1
#
_cell.length_a   1.000
_cell.length_b   1.000
_cell.length_c   1.000
_cell.angle_alpha   90.00
_cell.angle_beta   90.00
_cell.angle_gamma   90.00
#
_symmetry.space_group_name_H-M   'P 1'
#
loop_
_entity.id
_entity.type
_entity.pdbx_description
1 polymer ?
#
loop_
_entity_poly.entity_id
_entity_poly.type
_entity_poly.pdbx_seq_one_letter_code
_entity_poly.pdbx_strand_id
1 'polypeptide(L)'
;MSSEAPAATAAPSAPPPWVTAAKLWLTAYRTEVVLFAVTFLALSMFSGQRFLRQSEAPHFVYQAKAFLEGRLDIDPQVLPNIEDWACVRQVNGVPTRCAGQLQPGDRWFSSFPAFPAVVMLPFVAINGYQLNDTSFGVFIAALAVALFHSLLRVVTEKEGLDRPVGENTALALVLCFGSVFFYCAIRGEVWFGAEVMGVALTCLYARNALQARRPVLAGLFFSMAVLTRTPLLFTGIFFVLEARRAAKPELSRKLMLFAAGAAPLALLGAWFNLARFGSPTEFGHRFFFNNRVNLDIDTYGLFHPHYLMRNIEAAFLKLPKLHTGPFALEYDPHGLSLLLTLPLLVLLVAPKLKPALWKTVLVTVACCALPGLLYQNDGYMQFGFRFSLDYTPWLLLAFALSGYRLRTPSVAALAALGVLVNFWGAVAFRGYTEYVRNW
;
A
#
# COMPACT_ATOMS: atom_id res chain seq x y z
N MET A 1 -61.59 10.43 50.76
CA MET A 1 -60.89 11.11 49.65
C MET A 1 -59.41 11.03 49.95
N SER A 2 -58.72 10.05 49.38
CA SER A 2 -57.26 9.93 49.49
C SER A 2 -56.72 9.96 48.07
N SER A 3 -56.27 11.13 47.65
CA SER A 3 -55.65 11.38 46.36
C SER A 3 -54.25 10.79 46.37
N GLU A 4 -54.05 9.63 45.74
CA GLU A 4 -52.70 9.12 45.43
C GLU A 4 -52.02 10.06 44.43
N ALA A 5 -50.85 10.59 44.82
CA ALA A 5 -50.01 11.39 43.94
C ALA A 5 -49.43 10.52 42.80
N PRO A 6 -49.31 11.03 41.56
CA PRO A 6 -48.72 10.25 40.48
C PRO A 6 -47.24 10.00 40.75
N ALA A 7 -46.83 8.73 40.63
CA ALA A 7 -45.44 8.32 40.70
C ALA A 7 -44.61 9.10 39.68
N ALA A 8 -43.59 9.82 40.16
CA ALA A 8 -42.65 10.54 39.32
C ALA A 8 -41.98 9.55 38.37
N THR A 9 -42.20 9.73 37.06
CA THR A 9 -41.48 8.99 36.01
C THR A 9 -39.98 9.22 36.18
N ALA A 10 -39.26 8.17 36.55
CA ALA A 10 -37.81 8.19 36.68
C ALA A 10 -37.19 8.74 35.40
N ALA A 11 -36.37 9.79 35.53
CA ALA A 11 -35.63 10.35 34.40
C ALA A 11 -34.79 9.25 33.71
N PRO A 12 -34.74 9.21 32.37
CA PRO A 12 -33.99 8.18 31.67
C PRO A 12 -32.53 8.20 32.12
N SER A 13 -32.03 7.03 32.55
CA SER A 13 -30.65 6.85 33.00
C SER A 13 -29.68 7.31 31.92
N ALA A 14 -28.70 8.14 32.30
CA ALA A 14 -27.68 8.63 31.37
C ALA A 14 -26.99 7.44 30.66
N PRO A 15 -26.72 7.55 29.35
CA PRO A 15 -26.08 6.47 28.62
C PRO A 15 -24.67 6.18 29.19
N PRO A 16 -24.21 4.92 29.14
CA PRO A 16 -22.89 4.55 29.63
C PRO A 16 -21.77 5.40 28.98
N PRO A 17 -20.66 5.69 29.70
CA PRO A 17 -19.57 6.53 29.19
C PRO A 17 -19.00 6.09 27.84
N TRP A 18 -18.93 4.78 27.59
CA TRP A 18 -18.45 4.22 26.32
C TRP A 18 -19.40 4.52 25.15
N VAL A 19 -20.72 4.59 25.39
CA VAL A 19 -21.72 4.97 24.37
C VAL A 19 -21.54 6.42 23.98
N THR A 20 -21.34 7.30 24.97
CA THR A 20 -21.09 8.73 24.73
C THR A 20 -19.77 8.94 23.96
N ALA A 21 -18.70 8.24 24.35
CA ALA A 21 -17.42 8.29 23.63
C ALA A 21 -17.55 7.79 22.18
N ALA A 22 -18.26 6.68 21.95
CA ALA A 22 -18.51 6.15 20.62
C ALA A 22 -19.33 7.11 19.75
N LYS A 23 -20.38 7.73 20.31
CA LYS A 23 -21.20 8.75 19.61
C LYS A 23 -20.36 9.98 19.23
N LEU A 24 -19.52 10.48 20.14
CA LEU A 24 -18.62 11.59 19.86
C LEU A 24 -17.62 11.25 18.75
N TRP A 25 -17.01 10.06 18.82
CA TRP A 25 -16.08 9.60 17.79
C TRP A 25 -16.76 9.45 16.43
N LEU A 26 -17.93 8.80 16.37
CA LEU A 26 -18.70 8.65 15.13
C LEU A 26 -19.11 9.99 14.54
N THR A 27 -19.44 10.97 15.39
CA THR A 27 -19.78 12.32 14.93
C THR A 27 -18.54 13.02 14.36
N ALA A 28 -17.38 12.88 15.01
CA ALA A 28 -16.12 13.49 14.58
C ALA A 28 -15.51 12.84 13.31
N TYR A 29 -15.80 11.56 13.07
CA TYR A 29 -15.26 10.78 11.95
C TYR A 29 -16.36 10.29 10.98
N ARG A 30 -17.52 10.97 10.98
CA ARG A 30 -18.70 10.56 10.18
C ARG A 30 -18.34 10.38 8.70
N THR A 31 -17.61 11.33 8.12
CA THR A 31 -17.23 11.28 6.71
C THR A 31 -16.32 10.09 6.42
N GLU A 32 -15.32 9.83 7.26
CA GLU A 32 -14.44 8.67 7.11
C GLU A 32 -15.19 7.35 7.23
N VAL A 33 -16.14 7.23 8.16
CA VAL A 33 -16.94 6.02 8.36
C VAL A 33 -17.86 5.77 7.15
N VAL A 34 -18.54 6.80 6.66
CA VAL A 34 -19.38 6.71 5.45
C VAL A 34 -18.52 6.38 4.23
N LEU A 35 -17.38 7.04 4.07
CA LEU A 35 -16.47 6.81 2.96
C LEU A 35 -15.92 5.38 3.00
N PHE A 36 -15.55 4.87 4.17
CA PHE A 36 -15.15 3.48 4.37
C PHE A 36 -16.26 2.53 3.92
N ALA A 37 -17.48 2.69 4.42
CA ALA A 37 -18.60 1.79 4.12
C ALA A 37 -18.95 1.79 2.63
N VAL A 38 -19.07 2.97 2.01
CA VAL A 38 -19.39 3.10 0.58
C VAL A 38 -18.27 2.51 -0.29
N THR A 39 -17.01 2.81 0.03
CA THR A 39 -15.87 2.28 -0.73
C THR A 39 -15.75 0.78 -0.57
N PHE A 40 -15.97 0.25 0.64
CA PHE A 40 -15.95 -1.19 0.90
C PHE A 40 -17.02 -1.91 0.08
N LEU A 41 -18.26 -1.41 0.07
CA LEU A 41 -19.34 -1.98 -0.73
C LEU A 41 -19.01 -1.94 -2.23
N ALA A 42 -18.55 -0.79 -2.73
CA ALA A 42 -18.18 -0.65 -4.14
C ALA A 42 -17.03 -1.61 -4.54
N LEU A 43 -15.94 -1.64 -3.78
CA LEU A 43 -14.81 -2.54 -4.04
C LEU A 43 -15.20 -4.02 -3.93
N SER A 44 -16.09 -4.37 -3.00
CA SER A 44 -16.61 -5.75 -2.89
C SER A 44 -17.41 -6.14 -4.13
N MET A 45 -18.25 -5.23 -4.65
CA MET A 45 -18.99 -5.46 -5.90
C MET A 45 -18.05 -5.61 -7.10
N PHE A 46 -17.01 -4.78 -7.20
CA PHE A 46 -16.02 -4.87 -8.28
C PHE A 46 -15.11 -6.09 -8.18
N SER A 47 -14.79 -6.54 -6.97
CA SER A 47 -14.07 -7.79 -6.75
C SER A 47 -14.92 -8.99 -7.19
N GLY A 48 -16.25 -8.90 -7.09
CA GLY A 48 -17.18 -9.87 -7.64
C GLY A 48 -16.99 -11.25 -7.01
N GLN A 49 -16.86 -12.29 -7.84
CA GLN A 49 -16.61 -13.65 -7.35
C GLN A 49 -15.26 -13.80 -6.62
N ARG A 50 -14.27 -12.94 -6.93
CA ARG A 50 -12.97 -12.96 -6.23
C ARG A 50 -13.12 -12.60 -4.76
N PHE A 51 -14.12 -11.78 -4.41
CA PHE A 51 -14.37 -11.41 -3.02
C PHE A 51 -14.68 -12.63 -2.14
N LEU A 52 -15.22 -13.71 -2.71
CA LEU A 52 -15.68 -14.88 -1.96
C LEU A 52 -14.67 -16.02 -1.91
N ARG A 53 -13.49 -15.86 -2.52
CA ARG A 53 -12.44 -16.90 -2.55
C ARG A 53 -11.06 -16.32 -2.26
N GLN A 54 -10.16 -17.16 -1.76
CA GLN A 54 -8.76 -16.80 -1.62
C GLN A 54 -8.12 -16.55 -2.99
N SER A 55 -7.12 -15.66 -3.03
CA SER A 55 -6.35 -15.39 -4.23
C SER A 55 -5.44 -16.56 -4.61
N GLU A 56 -4.88 -16.51 -5.82
CA GLU A 56 -3.96 -17.54 -6.32
C GLU A 56 -2.56 -17.46 -5.70
N ALA A 57 -2.18 -16.31 -5.10
CA ALA A 57 -0.86 -16.07 -4.54
C ALA A 57 -0.92 -15.56 -3.08
N PRO A 58 -1.55 -16.30 -2.13
CA PRO A 58 -1.84 -15.85 -0.77
C PRO A 58 -0.63 -15.97 0.18
N HIS A 59 0.55 -15.54 -0.26
CA HIS A 59 1.82 -15.79 0.44
C HIS A 59 1.83 -15.36 1.91
N PHE A 60 1.16 -14.25 2.22
CA PHE A 60 1.07 -13.73 3.59
C PHE A 60 0.24 -14.61 4.52
N VAL A 61 -0.77 -15.32 3.99
CA VAL A 61 -1.56 -16.30 4.77
C VAL A 61 -0.66 -17.47 5.16
N TYR A 62 0.12 -17.99 4.22
CA TYR A 62 1.04 -19.10 4.43
C TYR A 62 2.20 -18.71 5.36
N GLN A 63 2.75 -17.51 5.21
CA GLN A 63 3.76 -16.98 6.11
C GLN A 63 3.22 -16.79 7.53
N ALA A 64 2.00 -16.26 7.69
CA ALA A 64 1.35 -16.12 9.00
C ALA A 64 1.09 -17.49 9.65
N LYS A 65 0.69 -18.50 8.85
CA LYS A 65 0.48 -19.86 9.32
C LYS A 65 1.79 -20.50 9.81
N ALA A 66 2.89 -20.33 9.09
CA ALA A 66 4.21 -20.77 9.54
C ALA A 66 4.60 -20.13 10.88
N PHE A 67 4.36 -18.82 11.06
CA PHE A 67 4.62 -18.14 12.34
C PHE A 67 3.82 -18.73 13.49
N LEU A 68 2.53 -19.06 13.28
CA LEU A 68 1.68 -19.69 14.29
C LEU A 68 2.15 -21.10 14.66
N GLU A 69 2.88 -21.76 13.77
CA GLU A 69 3.48 -23.09 13.98
C GLU A 69 4.90 -23.02 14.55
N GLY A 70 5.39 -21.81 14.87
CA GLY A 70 6.74 -21.61 15.40
C GLY A 70 7.85 -21.78 14.35
N ARG A 71 7.51 -21.67 13.07
CA ARG A 71 8.44 -21.83 11.94
C ARG A 71 8.64 -20.51 11.20
N LEU A 72 9.80 -20.38 10.55
CA LEU A 72 10.08 -19.27 9.64
C LEU A 72 9.95 -19.70 8.18
N ASP A 73 10.24 -20.97 7.90
CA ASP A 73 10.08 -21.62 6.61
C ASP A 73 8.66 -22.16 6.45
N ILE A 74 8.25 -22.28 5.19
CA ILE A 74 6.94 -22.77 4.77
C ILE A 74 7.10 -24.21 4.32
N ASP A 75 6.14 -25.06 4.70
CA ASP A 75 6.13 -26.44 4.24
C ASP A 75 5.94 -26.49 2.72
N PRO A 76 6.88 -27.08 1.96
CA PRO A 76 6.79 -27.16 0.51
C PRO A 76 5.57 -27.94 0.02
N GLN A 77 5.01 -28.85 0.83
CA GLN A 77 3.86 -29.68 0.44
C GLN A 77 2.55 -28.89 0.35
N VAL A 78 2.47 -27.74 1.03
CA VAL A 78 1.25 -26.93 1.07
C VAL A 78 1.32 -25.71 0.16
N LEU A 79 2.46 -25.46 -0.50
CA LEU A 79 2.64 -24.28 -1.36
C LEU A 79 1.51 -24.22 -2.42
N PRO A 80 0.79 -23.09 -2.53
CA PRO A 80 -0.34 -22.98 -3.45
C PRO A 80 0.12 -22.92 -4.91
N ASN A 81 1.36 -22.48 -5.14
CA ASN A 81 2.04 -22.39 -6.42
C ASN A 81 3.55 -22.30 -6.17
N ILE A 82 4.35 -22.19 -7.24
CA ILE A 82 5.82 -22.00 -7.17
C ILE A 82 6.26 -20.58 -7.56
N GLU A 83 5.33 -19.65 -7.70
CA GLU A 83 5.59 -18.28 -8.16
C GLU A 83 6.15 -17.41 -7.03
N ASP A 84 7.24 -16.70 -7.27
CA ASP A 84 7.82 -15.70 -6.35
C ASP A 84 8.13 -16.17 -4.92
N TRP A 85 8.32 -17.47 -4.71
CA TRP A 85 8.86 -18.01 -3.47
C TRP A 85 10.40 -18.01 -3.48
N ALA A 86 11.00 -17.77 -2.32
CA ALA A 86 12.42 -17.92 -2.11
C ALA A 86 12.73 -19.34 -1.64
N CYS A 87 13.54 -20.08 -2.39
CA CYS A 87 14.05 -21.39 -1.97
C CYS A 87 15.53 -21.28 -1.61
N VAL A 88 15.86 -21.69 -0.38
CA VAL A 88 17.19 -21.58 0.20
C VAL A 88 17.70 -22.97 0.58
N ARG A 89 18.89 -23.31 0.05
CA ARG A 89 19.68 -24.48 0.42
C ARG A 89 20.91 -24.04 1.21
N GLN A 90 21.33 -24.83 2.19
CA GLN A 90 22.60 -24.61 2.89
C GLN A 90 23.70 -25.39 2.16
N VAL A 91 24.72 -24.68 1.66
CA VAL A 91 25.91 -25.28 1.04
C VAL A 91 27.12 -24.83 1.85
N ASN A 92 27.77 -25.76 2.54
CA ASN A 92 28.90 -25.47 3.45
C ASN A 92 28.60 -24.35 4.48
N GLY A 93 27.36 -24.33 5.02
CA GLY A 93 26.92 -23.31 5.98
C GLY A 93 26.55 -21.95 5.35
N VAL A 94 26.56 -21.83 4.03
CA VAL A 94 26.20 -20.60 3.31
C VAL A 94 24.80 -20.75 2.69
N PRO A 95 23.86 -19.82 2.98
CA PRO A 95 22.57 -19.76 2.29
C PRO A 95 22.76 -19.54 0.79
N THR A 96 22.27 -20.47 -0.02
CA THR A 96 22.37 -20.46 -1.48
C THR A 96 20.99 -20.66 -2.11
N ARG A 97 20.71 -20.01 -3.24
CA ARG A 97 19.47 -20.20 -4.00
C ARG A 97 19.35 -21.65 -4.47
N CYS A 98 18.19 -22.27 -4.25
CA CYS A 98 17.92 -23.59 -4.84
C CYS A 98 17.90 -23.51 -6.37
N ALA A 99 18.56 -24.45 -7.03
CA ALA A 99 18.56 -24.58 -8.48
C ALA A 99 18.49 -26.06 -8.86
N GLY A 100 17.85 -26.34 -10.01
CA GLY A 100 17.66 -27.71 -10.49
C GLY A 100 16.67 -28.50 -9.61
N GLN A 101 16.99 -29.77 -9.35
CA GLN A 101 16.14 -30.65 -8.57
C GLN A 101 16.13 -30.24 -7.09
N LEU A 102 14.92 -30.22 -6.52
CA LEU A 102 14.70 -29.98 -5.09
C LEU A 102 15.30 -31.13 -4.27
N GLN A 103 15.92 -30.78 -3.15
CA GLN A 103 16.61 -31.71 -2.27
C GLN A 103 15.95 -31.75 -0.89
N PRO A 104 16.03 -32.89 -0.17
CA PRO A 104 15.67 -32.92 1.24
C PRO A 104 16.46 -31.87 2.03
N GLY A 105 15.76 -31.01 2.77
CA GLY A 105 16.35 -29.91 3.55
C GLY A 105 16.31 -28.53 2.89
N ASP A 106 15.82 -28.42 1.65
CA ASP A 106 15.52 -27.13 1.03
C ASP A 106 14.41 -26.40 1.80
N ARG A 107 14.64 -25.14 2.14
CA ARG A 107 13.71 -24.32 2.92
C ARG A 107 13.07 -23.25 2.05
N TRP A 108 11.75 -23.10 2.19
CA TRP A 108 10.95 -22.16 1.40
C TRP A 108 10.51 -20.98 2.26
N PHE A 109 10.63 -19.78 1.72
CA PHE A 109 10.30 -18.55 2.40
C PHE A 109 9.52 -17.62 1.47
N SER A 110 8.64 -16.80 2.04
CA SER A 110 8.15 -15.60 1.35
C SER A 110 9.29 -14.57 1.28
N SER A 111 9.62 -14.07 0.09
CA SER A 111 10.60 -12.98 -0.10
C SER A 111 10.01 -11.59 0.17
N PHE A 112 8.71 -11.53 0.48
CA PHE A 112 8.00 -10.28 0.76
C PHE A 112 8.17 -9.90 2.24
N PRO A 113 8.24 -8.59 2.55
CA PRO A 113 8.27 -8.10 3.93
C PRO A 113 7.08 -8.61 4.76
N ALA A 114 7.33 -8.96 6.03
CA ALA A 114 6.41 -9.81 6.81
C ALA A 114 5.21 -9.09 7.45
N PHE A 115 5.13 -7.75 7.40
CA PHE A 115 4.09 -7.04 8.15
C PHE A 115 2.65 -7.42 7.75
N PRO A 116 2.31 -7.61 6.46
CA PRO A 116 0.99 -8.08 6.09
C PRO A 116 0.64 -9.44 6.72
N ALA A 117 1.60 -10.36 6.78
CA ALA A 117 1.42 -11.65 7.47
C ALA A 117 1.18 -11.46 8.98
N VAL A 118 1.92 -10.54 9.63
CA VAL A 118 1.71 -10.21 11.06
C VAL A 118 0.29 -9.68 11.31
N VAL A 119 -0.23 -8.82 10.45
CA VAL A 119 -1.62 -8.31 10.58
C VAL A 119 -2.64 -9.43 10.36
N MET A 120 -2.34 -10.39 9.50
CA MET A 120 -3.20 -11.54 9.21
C MET A 120 -3.19 -12.62 10.32
N LEU A 121 -2.20 -12.64 11.22
CA LEU A 121 -2.06 -13.65 12.29
C LEU A 121 -3.36 -14.01 13.04
N PRO A 122 -4.11 -13.06 13.63
CA PRO A 122 -5.33 -13.40 14.38
C PRO A 122 -6.41 -14.04 13.49
N PHE A 123 -6.46 -13.68 12.21
CA PHE A 123 -7.44 -14.22 11.27
C PHE A 123 -7.02 -15.61 10.77
N VAL A 124 -5.73 -15.81 10.52
CA VAL A 124 -5.16 -17.13 10.18
C VAL A 124 -5.22 -18.09 11.36
N ALA A 125 -5.14 -17.61 12.60
CA ALA A 125 -5.33 -18.46 13.77
C ALA A 125 -6.74 -19.08 13.81
N ILE A 126 -7.74 -18.40 13.27
CA ILE A 126 -9.14 -18.86 13.21
C ILE A 126 -9.40 -19.65 11.92
N ASN A 127 -8.88 -19.21 10.77
CA ASN A 127 -9.23 -19.77 9.45
C ASN A 127 -8.15 -20.69 8.85
N GLY A 128 -6.98 -20.79 9.47
CA GLY A 128 -5.83 -21.51 8.92
C GLY A 128 -5.45 -21.00 7.53
N TYR A 129 -5.05 -21.91 6.64
CA TYR A 129 -4.74 -21.59 5.25
C TYR A 129 -5.94 -21.06 4.45
N GLN A 130 -7.18 -21.19 4.95
CA GLN A 130 -8.39 -20.80 4.22
C GLN A 130 -8.75 -19.31 4.39
N LEU A 131 -7.91 -18.51 5.06
CA LEU A 131 -8.14 -17.06 5.14
C LEU A 131 -8.20 -16.47 3.73
N ASN A 132 -9.33 -15.87 3.39
CA ASN A 132 -9.55 -15.18 2.13
C ASN A 132 -8.84 -13.81 2.15
N ASP A 133 -7.63 -13.76 1.58
CA ASP A 133 -6.79 -12.57 1.48
C ASP A 133 -7.37 -11.50 0.53
N THR A 134 -8.23 -11.88 -0.42
CA THR A 134 -8.92 -10.94 -1.31
C THR A 134 -9.92 -10.08 -0.54
N SER A 135 -10.85 -10.70 0.21
CA SER A 135 -11.84 -9.96 1.03
C SER A 135 -11.16 -9.12 2.12
N PHE A 136 -10.10 -9.66 2.72
CA PHE A 136 -9.25 -8.95 3.68
C PHE A 136 -8.60 -7.73 3.01
N GLY A 137 -8.02 -7.90 1.83
CA GLY A 137 -7.44 -6.81 1.03
C GLY A 137 -8.44 -5.72 0.70
N VAL A 138 -9.66 -6.07 0.30
CA VAL A 138 -10.76 -5.11 0.02
C VAL A 138 -11.11 -4.28 1.27
N PHE A 139 -11.17 -4.91 2.44
CA PHE A 139 -11.37 -4.19 3.70
C PHE A 139 -10.23 -3.19 3.97
N ILE A 140 -8.97 -3.63 3.84
CA ILE A 140 -7.81 -2.75 4.02
C ILE A 140 -7.78 -1.62 2.99
N ALA A 141 -8.20 -1.87 1.75
CA ALA A 141 -8.30 -0.86 0.71
C ALA A 141 -9.32 0.22 1.05
N ALA A 142 -10.52 -0.17 1.49
CA ALA A 142 -11.54 0.79 1.93
C ALA A 142 -11.05 1.61 3.14
N LEU A 143 -10.33 0.97 4.07
CA LEU A 143 -9.70 1.66 5.19
C LEU A 143 -8.64 2.66 4.73
N ALA A 144 -7.80 2.30 3.74
CA ALA A 144 -6.79 3.18 3.17
C ALA A 144 -7.40 4.48 2.62
N VAL A 145 -8.56 4.39 1.95
CA VAL A 145 -9.29 5.54 1.41
C VAL A 145 -9.81 6.45 2.52
N ALA A 146 -10.40 5.88 3.57
CA ALA A 146 -10.83 6.65 4.74
C ALA A 146 -9.65 7.31 5.48
N LEU A 147 -8.52 6.61 5.60
CA LEU A 147 -7.30 7.13 6.20
C LEU A 147 -6.67 8.24 5.37
N PHE A 148 -6.70 8.14 4.04
CA PHE A 148 -6.22 9.19 3.16
C PHE A 148 -7.11 10.44 3.24
N HIS A 149 -8.44 10.28 3.31
CA HIS A 149 -9.32 11.41 3.62
C HIS A 149 -8.98 12.06 4.98
N SER A 150 -8.76 11.24 6.02
CA SER A 150 -8.35 11.75 7.33
C SER A 150 -7.02 12.51 7.27
N LEU A 151 -6.05 12.04 6.48
CA LEU A 151 -4.79 12.75 6.23
C LEU A 151 -5.04 14.10 5.55
N LEU A 152 -5.82 14.12 4.47
CA LEU A 152 -6.15 15.35 3.75
C LEU A 152 -6.84 16.37 4.67
N ARG A 153 -7.81 15.95 5.50
CA ARG A 153 -8.44 16.80 6.49
C ARG A 153 -7.43 17.43 7.46
N VAL A 154 -6.54 16.60 8.03
CA VAL A 154 -5.51 17.09 8.96
C VAL A 154 -4.56 18.07 8.26
N VAL A 155 -4.15 17.80 7.02
CA VAL A 155 -3.30 18.72 6.27
C VAL A 155 -4.03 20.04 5.97
N THR A 156 -5.29 19.98 5.55
CA THR A 156 -6.14 21.16 5.31
C THR A 156 -6.19 22.04 6.57
N GLU A 157 -6.50 21.45 7.73
CA GLU A 157 -6.58 22.17 9.00
C GLU A 157 -5.24 22.76 9.43
N LYS A 158 -4.15 22.01 9.27
CA LYS A 158 -2.83 22.39 9.82
C LYS A 158 -2.00 23.30 8.94
N GLU A 159 -2.23 23.27 7.64
CA GLU A 159 -1.59 24.18 6.68
C GLU A 159 -2.53 25.32 6.26
N GLY A 160 -3.73 25.42 6.84
CA GLY A 160 -4.68 26.49 6.57
C GLY A 160 -5.16 26.53 5.12
N LEU A 161 -5.33 25.36 4.51
CA LEU A 161 -5.80 25.30 3.12
C LEU A 161 -7.28 25.68 3.09
N ASP A 162 -7.63 26.67 2.28
CA ASP A 162 -9.03 26.90 1.90
C ASP A 162 -9.47 25.72 1.04
N ARG A 163 -10.02 24.64 1.58
CA ARG A 163 -10.54 23.51 0.78
C ARG A 163 -11.76 22.89 1.43
N PRO A 164 -12.87 22.73 0.68
CA PRO A 164 -14.06 22.09 1.23
C PRO A 164 -13.85 20.58 1.45
N VAL A 165 -14.55 20.04 2.45
CA VAL A 165 -14.55 18.59 2.79
C VAL A 165 -14.90 17.71 1.59
N GLY A 166 -15.81 18.17 0.73
CA GLY A 166 -16.18 17.45 -0.50
C GLY A 166 -15.01 17.24 -1.45
N GLU A 167 -14.07 18.19 -1.52
CA GLU A 167 -12.88 18.06 -2.37
C GLU A 167 -11.87 17.06 -1.79
N ASN A 168 -11.70 17.02 -0.46
CA ASN A 168 -10.91 15.98 0.20
C ASN A 168 -11.51 14.59 0.01
N THR A 169 -12.84 14.49 0.01
CA THR A 169 -13.56 13.24 -0.28
C THR A 169 -13.33 12.81 -1.72
N ALA A 170 -13.47 13.73 -2.68
CA ALA A 170 -13.24 13.44 -4.09
C ALA A 170 -11.78 13.03 -4.36
N LEU A 171 -10.78 13.64 -3.72
CA LEU A 171 -9.39 13.20 -3.86
C LEU A 171 -9.14 11.81 -3.27
N ALA A 172 -9.81 11.45 -2.18
CA ALA A 172 -9.72 10.09 -1.64
C ALA A 172 -10.38 9.06 -2.57
N LEU A 173 -11.49 9.42 -3.21
CA LEU A 173 -12.10 8.60 -4.26
C LEU A 173 -11.21 8.53 -5.51
N VAL A 174 -10.48 9.59 -5.87
CA VAL A 174 -9.48 9.55 -6.95
C VAL A 174 -8.29 8.65 -6.60
N LEU A 175 -7.82 8.63 -5.35
CA LEU A 175 -6.84 7.63 -4.91
C LEU A 175 -7.36 6.23 -5.20
N CYS A 176 -8.61 5.95 -4.84
CA CYS A 176 -9.19 4.62 -5.00
C CYS A 176 -9.46 4.25 -6.46
N PHE A 177 -10.31 5.02 -7.13
CA PHE A 177 -10.90 4.70 -8.43
C PHE A 177 -10.20 5.38 -9.60
N GLY A 178 -9.46 6.47 -9.35
CA GLY A 178 -8.75 7.25 -10.36
C GLY A 178 -7.26 6.96 -10.44
N SER A 179 -6.79 5.90 -9.79
CA SER A 179 -5.40 5.42 -9.84
C SER A 179 -5.35 3.89 -9.91
N VAL A 180 -4.15 3.36 -10.16
CA VAL A 180 -3.87 1.92 -10.20
C VAL A 180 -4.22 1.18 -8.91
N PHE A 181 -4.47 1.91 -7.81
CA PHE A 181 -4.97 1.34 -6.56
C PHE A 181 -6.27 0.54 -6.77
N PHE A 182 -7.11 0.92 -7.73
CA PHE A 182 -8.41 0.31 -7.93
C PHE A 182 -8.30 -1.19 -8.21
N TYR A 183 -7.52 -1.57 -9.22
CA TYR A 183 -7.42 -2.97 -9.61
C TYR A 183 -6.59 -3.78 -8.57
N CYS A 184 -5.59 -3.16 -7.93
CA CYS A 184 -4.86 -3.78 -6.83
C CYS A 184 -5.77 -4.09 -5.63
N ALA A 185 -6.74 -3.22 -5.35
CA ALA A 185 -7.64 -3.34 -4.20
C ALA A 185 -8.65 -4.50 -4.28
N ILE A 186 -8.94 -5.02 -5.48
CA ILE A 186 -10.06 -5.97 -5.70
C ILE A 186 -9.63 -7.42 -5.95
N ARG A 187 -8.33 -7.74 -5.88
CA ARG A 187 -7.80 -9.06 -6.29
C ARG A 187 -7.22 -9.91 -5.16
N GLY A 188 -6.64 -9.31 -4.12
CA GLY A 188 -5.78 -10.04 -3.18
C GLY A 188 -4.39 -10.20 -3.80
N GLU A 189 -3.74 -11.34 -3.61
CA GLU A 189 -2.39 -11.65 -4.10
C GLU A 189 -1.29 -10.87 -3.36
N VAL A 190 -0.17 -11.52 -3.11
CA VAL A 190 0.94 -10.96 -2.30
C VAL A 190 1.43 -9.60 -2.82
N TRP A 191 1.47 -9.43 -4.14
CA TRP A 191 1.97 -8.24 -4.79
C TRP A 191 1.10 -7.00 -4.50
N PHE A 192 -0.22 -7.17 -4.62
CA PHE A 192 -1.17 -6.07 -4.45
C PHE A 192 -1.54 -5.87 -2.98
N GLY A 193 -1.68 -6.95 -2.21
CA GLY A 193 -1.95 -6.86 -0.77
C GLY A 193 -0.89 -6.06 -0.01
N ALA A 194 0.39 -6.22 -0.38
CA ALA A 194 1.48 -5.43 0.19
C ALA A 194 1.34 -3.93 -0.12
N GLU A 195 1.00 -3.58 -1.38
CA GLU A 195 0.83 -2.18 -1.82
C GLU A 195 -0.38 -1.53 -1.15
N VAL A 196 -1.52 -2.24 -1.13
CA VAL A 196 -2.77 -1.76 -0.53
C VAL A 196 -2.57 -1.46 0.96
N MET A 197 -1.92 -2.36 1.70
CA MET A 197 -1.60 -2.14 3.11
C MET A 197 -0.55 -1.04 3.31
N GLY A 198 0.45 -0.99 2.44
CA GLY A 198 1.46 0.08 2.41
C GLY A 198 0.85 1.47 2.29
N VAL A 199 -0.12 1.65 1.40
CA VAL A 199 -0.85 2.92 1.25
C VAL A 199 -1.58 3.32 2.54
N ALA A 200 -2.29 2.39 3.20
CA ALA A 200 -2.98 2.67 4.46
C ALA A 200 -2.00 3.14 5.56
N LEU A 201 -0.87 2.43 5.70
CA LEU A 201 0.15 2.73 6.70
C LEU A 201 0.91 4.01 6.38
N THR A 202 1.18 4.31 5.10
CA THR A 202 1.75 5.59 4.67
C THR A 202 0.84 6.76 5.03
N CYS A 203 -0.48 6.60 4.93
CA CYS A 203 -1.43 7.65 5.38
C CYS A 203 -1.34 7.89 6.89
N LEU A 204 -1.25 6.83 7.69
CA LEU A 204 -1.06 6.92 9.14
C LEU A 204 0.29 7.54 9.50
N TYR A 205 1.37 7.13 8.82
CA TYR A 205 2.69 7.71 8.97
C TYR A 205 2.68 9.20 8.69
N ALA A 206 2.24 9.62 7.49
CA ALA A 206 2.21 11.02 7.08
C ALA A 206 1.39 11.89 8.05
N ARG A 207 0.23 11.38 8.51
CA ARG A 207 -0.64 12.09 9.45
C ARG A 207 0.03 12.35 10.79
N ASN A 208 0.82 11.40 11.30
CA ASN A 208 1.51 11.54 12.58
C ASN A 208 2.86 12.27 12.45
N ALA A 209 3.48 12.20 11.25
CA ALA A 209 4.72 12.87 10.92
C ALA A 209 4.56 14.37 10.67
N LEU A 210 3.39 14.82 10.23
CA LEU A 210 3.09 16.22 9.92
C LEU A 210 3.47 17.14 11.10
N GLN A 211 4.30 18.15 10.80
CA GLN A 211 4.84 19.12 11.75
C GLN A 211 5.59 18.47 12.93
N ALA A 212 6.09 17.24 12.77
CA ALA A 212 6.78 16.44 13.80
C ALA A 212 6.04 16.37 15.15
N ARG A 213 4.70 16.35 15.11
CA ARG A 213 3.87 16.37 16.32
C ARG A 213 3.94 15.08 17.11
N ARG A 214 3.88 13.93 16.43
CA ARG A 214 3.77 12.61 17.06
C ARG A 214 4.93 11.70 16.60
N PRO A 215 6.18 12.03 16.97
CA PRO A 215 7.38 11.37 16.44
C PRO A 215 7.38 9.85 16.66
N VAL A 216 7.03 9.39 17.87
CA VAL A 216 7.01 7.94 18.19
C VAL A 216 5.98 7.19 17.32
N LEU A 217 4.76 7.71 17.21
CA LEU A 217 3.73 7.10 16.35
C LEU A 217 4.09 7.18 14.87
N ALA A 218 4.72 8.28 14.43
CA ALA A 218 5.24 8.39 13.07
C ALA A 218 6.29 7.31 12.80
N GLY A 219 7.23 7.08 13.73
CA GLY A 219 8.23 6.03 13.64
C GLY A 219 7.62 4.63 13.56
N LEU A 220 6.61 4.36 14.40
CA LEU A 220 5.89 3.09 14.42
C LEU A 220 5.19 2.82 13.08
N PHE A 221 4.35 3.75 12.60
CA PHE A 221 3.64 3.56 11.33
C PHE A 221 4.60 3.55 10.13
N PHE A 222 5.70 4.29 10.20
CA PHE A 222 6.76 4.24 9.21
C PHE A 222 7.37 2.83 9.12
N SER A 223 7.81 2.24 10.23
CA SER A 223 8.42 0.90 10.20
C SER A 223 7.41 -0.19 9.81
N MET A 224 6.15 -0.06 10.22
CA MET A 224 5.05 -0.90 9.71
C MET A 224 4.94 -0.81 8.18
N ALA A 225 4.94 0.40 7.61
CA ALA A 225 4.87 0.62 6.17
C ALA A 225 6.09 0.02 5.45
N VAL A 226 7.32 0.28 5.94
CA VAL A 226 8.55 -0.31 5.39
C VAL A 226 8.50 -1.83 5.34
N LEU A 227 7.91 -2.46 6.37
CA LEU A 227 7.75 -3.90 6.45
C LEU A 227 6.54 -4.45 5.68
N THR A 228 5.82 -3.62 4.92
CA THR A 228 4.97 -4.05 3.80
C THR A 228 5.72 -3.95 2.48
N ARG A 229 6.46 -2.85 2.27
CA ARG A 229 7.19 -2.54 1.04
C ARG A 229 8.49 -1.80 1.34
N THR A 230 9.61 -2.38 0.91
CA THR A 230 10.95 -1.84 1.17
C THR A 230 11.21 -0.44 0.62
N PRO A 231 10.65 0.00 -0.55
CA PRO A 231 10.84 1.37 -1.03
C PRO A 231 10.30 2.44 -0.09
N LEU A 232 9.31 2.10 0.75
CA LEU A 232 8.74 3.04 1.72
C LEU A 232 9.77 3.51 2.76
N LEU A 233 10.92 2.84 2.90
CA LEU A 233 12.05 3.29 3.73
C LEU A 233 12.48 4.72 3.37
N PHE A 234 12.48 5.03 2.07
CA PHE A 234 12.91 6.34 1.58
C PHE A 234 11.91 7.45 1.93
N THR A 235 10.66 7.12 2.29
CA THR A 235 9.68 8.12 2.74
C THR A 235 9.99 8.68 4.13
N GLY A 236 10.96 8.10 4.86
CA GLY A 236 11.44 8.62 6.14
C GLY A 236 11.99 10.04 6.06
N ILE A 237 12.44 10.46 4.86
CA ILE A 237 12.87 11.83 4.59
C ILE A 237 11.77 12.86 4.87
N PHE A 238 10.49 12.49 4.71
CA PHE A 238 9.36 13.36 5.03
C PHE A 238 9.40 13.83 6.48
N PHE A 239 9.57 12.89 7.43
CA PHE A 239 9.65 13.22 8.85
C PHE A 239 10.87 14.11 9.16
N VAL A 240 12.03 13.81 8.57
CA VAL A 240 13.25 14.62 8.75
C VAL A 240 13.03 16.07 8.31
N LEU A 241 12.42 16.26 7.13
CA LEU A 241 12.14 17.59 6.58
C LEU A 241 11.06 18.32 7.39
N GLU A 242 10.01 17.62 7.83
CA GLU A 242 8.98 18.19 8.69
C GLU A 242 9.52 18.60 10.06
N ALA A 243 10.37 17.78 10.68
CA ALA A 243 11.02 18.11 11.95
C ALA A 243 11.95 19.32 11.81
N ARG A 244 12.70 19.41 10.71
CA ARG A 244 13.52 20.59 10.40
C ARG A 244 12.68 21.85 10.17
N ARG A 245 11.53 21.71 9.49
CA ARG A 245 10.61 22.82 9.17
C ARG A 245 9.88 23.35 10.41
N ALA A 246 9.33 22.45 11.23
CA ALA A 246 8.37 22.81 12.28
C ALA A 246 8.93 22.73 13.70
N ALA A 247 10.06 22.04 13.93
CA ALA A 247 10.60 21.77 15.26
C ALA A 247 12.13 21.88 15.31
N LYS A 248 12.72 22.85 14.59
CA LYS A 248 14.18 23.03 14.46
C LYS A 248 14.94 23.02 15.81
N PRO A 249 14.47 23.70 16.88
CA PRO A 249 15.17 23.68 18.18
C PRO A 249 15.18 22.30 18.86
N GLU A 250 14.14 21.49 18.62
CA GLU A 250 14.00 20.14 19.18
C GLU A 250 14.35 19.04 18.18
N LEU A 251 15.03 19.36 17.07
CA LEU A 251 15.21 18.44 15.95
C LEU A 251 15.81 17.10 16.39
N SER A 252 16.89 17.12 17.18
CA SER A 252 17.55 15.92 17.69
C SER A 252 16.58 15.04 18.49
N ARG A 253 15.85 15.63 19.45
CA ARG A 253 14.83 14.96 20.26
C ARG A 253 13.74 14.34 19.39
N LYS A 254 13.22 15.08 18.40
CA LYS A 254 12.18 14.58 17.50
C LYS A 254 12.65 13.40 16.65
N LEU A 255 13.89 13.46 16.14
CA LEU A 255 14.51 12.36 15.41
C LEU A 255 14.76 11.14 16.29
N MET A 256 15.23 11.33 17.53
CA MET A 256 15.40 10.23 18.49
C MET A 256 14.07 9.56 18.83
N LEU A 257 13.00 10.33 19.05
CA LEU A 257 11.67 9.79 19.32
C LEU A 257 11.09 9.05 18.10
N PHE A 258 11.34 9.55 16.89
CA PHE A 258 10.98 8.85 15.66
C PHE A 258 11.74 7.53 15.52
N ALA A 259 13.05 7.54 15.74
CA ALA A 259 13.86 6.34 15.75
C ALA A 259 13.39 5.36 16.83
N ALA A 260 13.05 5.82 18.04
CA ALA A 260 12.52 4.98 19.11
C ALA A 260 11.20 4.31 18.73
N GLY A 261 10.33 5.00 17.98
CA GLY A 261 9.10 4.40 17.45
C GLY A 261 9.35 3.38 16.34
N ALA A 262 10.35 3.62 15.48
CA ALA A 262 10.66 2.75 14.34
C ALA A 262 11.48 1.51 14.73
N ALA A 263 12.40 1.65 15.69
CA ALA A 263 13.43 0.68 16.03
C ALA A 263 12.90 -0.71 16.39
N PRO A 264 11.83 -0.91 17.19
CA PRO A 264 11.39 -2.25 17.57
C PRO A 264 11.05 -3.14 16.37
N LEU A 265 10.26 -2.60 15.42
CA LEU A 265 9.89 -3.33 14.21
C LEU A 265 11.06 -3.43 13.22
N ALA A 266 11.88 -2.38 13.10
CA ALA A 266 13.05 -2.43 12.23
C ALA A 266 14.06 -3.51 12.67
N LEU A 267 14.32 -3.62 13.98
CA LEU A 267 15.19 -4.63 14.56
C LEU A 267 14.60 -6.03 14.41
N LEU A 268 13.29 -6.19 14.65
CA LEU A 268 12.61 -7.46 14.45
C LEU A 268 12.65 -7.91 12.98
N GLY A 269 12.44 -6.99 12.03
CA GLY A 269 12.55 -7.26 10.60
C GLY A 269 13.98 -7.64 10.18
N ALA A 270 14.99 -6.92 10.70
CA ALA A 270 16.39 -7.23 10.46
C ALA A 270 16.77 -8.62 11.01
N TRP A 271 16.33 -8.95 12.23
CA TRP A 271 16.53 -10.27 12.81
C TRP A 271 15.83 -11.36 11.98
N PHE A 272 14.59 -11.11 11.53
CA PHE A 272 13.84 -12.04 10.71
C PHE A 272 14.53 -12.32 9.36
N ASN A 273 15.13 -11.31 8.75
CA ASN A 273 15.95 -11.47 7.55
C ASN A 273 17.25 -12.24 7.83
N LEU A 274 17.94 -11.92 8.91
CA LEU A 274 19.16 -12.61 9.35
C LEU A 274 18.91 -14.11 9.56
N ALA A 275 17.80 -14.47 10.22
CA ALA A 275 17.45 -15.85 10.51
C ALA A 275 17.13 -16.68 9.25
N ARG A 276 16.55 -16.06 8.21
CA ARG A 276 16.17 -16.74 6.97
C ARG A 276 17.28 -16.80 5.93
N PHE A 277 18.02 -15.70 5.80
CA PHE A 277 18.93 -15.49 4.66
C PHE A 277 20.38 -15.23 5.08
N GLY A 278 20.68 -15.21 6.38
CA GLY A 278 22.04 -14.98 6.89
C GLY A 278 22.50 -13.52 6.85
N SER A 279 21.64 -12.57 6.48
CA SER A 279 21.95 -11.13 6.48
C SER A 279 20.72 -10.31 6.91
N PRO A 280 20.90 -9.25 7.74
CA PRO A 280 19.78 -8.41 8.17
C PRO A 280 19.17 -7.56 7.04
N THR A 281 19.92 -7.32 5.97
CA THR A 281 19.51 -6.49 4.83
C THR A 281 19.08 -7.30 3.60
N GLU A 282 19.09 -8.62 3.69
CA GLU A 282 18.65 -9.50 2.60
C GLU A 282 17.16 -9.82 2.74
N PHE A 283 16.38 -9.52 1.71
CA PHE A 283 14.92 -9.69 1.72
C PHE A 283 14.45 -10.98 1.07
N GLY A 284 15.32 -11.70 0.36
CA GLY A 284 15.03 -13.01 -0.23
C GLY A 284 14.94 -13.02 -1.75
N HIS A 285 15.02 -11.86 -2.41
CA HIS A 285 14.82 -11.76 -3.87
C HIS A 285 15.96 -12.42 -4.67
N ARG A 286 17.17 -12.51 -4.09
CA ARG A 286 18.29 -13.29 -4.66
C ARG A 286 18.04 -14.80 -4.63
N PHE A 287 17.08 -15.26 -3.82
CA PHE A 287 16.75 -16.67 -3.61
C PHE A 287 15.48 -17.11 -4.35
N PHE A 288 14.93 -16.28 -5.23
CA PHE A 288 13.74 -16.64 -6.00
C PHE A 288 13.95 -17.95 -6.76
N PHE A 289 13.06 -18.92 -6.54
CA PHE A 289 13.13 -20.19 -7.22
C PHE A 289 12.61 -20.08 -8.65
N ASN A 290 13.42 -20.51 -9.63
CA ASN A 290 13.06 -20.60 -11.05
C ASN A 290 12.29 -19.39 -11.60
N ASN A 291 12.78 -18.17 -11.31
CA ASN A 291 12.08 -16.94 -11.66
C ASN A 291 12.70 -16.26 -12.89
N ARG A 292 11.85 -15.60 -13.69
CA ARG A 292 12.28 -14.84 -14.88
C ARG A 292 13.33 -13.77 -14.58
N VAL A 293 13.36 -13.26 -13.36
CA VAL A 293 14.29 -12.20 -12.95
C VAL A 293 15.68 -12.69 -12.56
N ASN A 294 15.87 -14.00 -12.43
CA ASN A 294 17.11 -14.56 -11.88
C ASN A 294 18.33 -14.20 -12.73
N LEU A 295 18.22 -14.25 -14.07
CA LEU A 295 19.31 -13.89 -14.98
C LEU A 295 19.74 -12.43 -14.82
N ASP A 296 18.78 -11.51 -14.74
CA ASP A 296 19.00 -10.08 -14.51
C ASP A 296 19.70 -9.87 -13.16
N ILE A 297 19.18 -10.48 -12.08
CA ILE A 297 19.73 -10.37 -10.73
C ILE A 297 21.17 -10.93 -10.65
N ASP A 298 21.45 -12.04 -11.33
CA ASP A 298 22.77 -12.66 -11.31
C ASP A 298 23.80 -11.82 -12.08
N THR A 299 23.37 -11.13 -13.15
CA THR A 299 24.24 -10.34 -14.03
C THR A 299 24.50 -8.93 -13.50
N TYR A 300 23.44 -8.24 -13.05
CA TYR A 300 23.49 -6.82 -12.71
C TYR A 300 23.15 -6.52 -11.24
N GLY A 301 22.71 -7.53 -10.48
CA GLY A 301 22.20 -7.33 -9.13
C GLY A 301 20.76 -6.80 -9.10
N LEU A 302 20.26 -6.50 -7.89
CA LEU A 302 18.89 -6.01 -7.69
C LEU A 302 18.67 -4.58 -8.17
N PHE A 303 19.71 -3.75 -8.12
CA PHE A 303 19.65 -2.34 -8.52
C PHE A 303 20.80 -2.00 -9.46
N HIS A 304 20.50 -1.53 -10.66
CA HIS A 304 21.50 -1.20 -11.66
C HIS A 304 20.95 -0.20 -12.70
N PRO A 305 21.77 0.72 -13.24
CA PRO A 305 21.36 1.62 -14.33
C PRO A 305 20.83 0.92 -15.59
N HIS A 306 21.19 -0.35 -15.80
CA HIS A 306 20.66 -1.19 -16.89
C HIS A 306 19.11 -1.22 -16.91
N TYR A 307 18.47 -1.16 -15.75
CA TYR A 307 17.02 -1.24 -15.63
C TYR A 307 16.30 0.11 -15.85
N LEU A 308 17.06 1.21 -15.90
CA LEU A 308 16.51 2.57 -15.90
C LEU A 308 15.53 2.78 -17.05
N MET A 309 15.91 2.43 -18.28
CA MET A 309 15.08 2.70 -19.44
C MET A 309 13.81 1.84 -19.45
N ARG A 310 13.92 0.55 -19.09
CA ARG A 310 12.76 -0.36 -18.96
C ARG A 310 11.73 0.19 -17.98
N ASN A 311 12.18 0.69 -16.83
CA ASN A 311 11.29 1.23 -15.81
C ASN A 311 10.72 2.61 -16.20
N ILE A 312 11.49 3.47 -16.88
CA ILE A 312 10.97 4.74 -17.44
C ILE A 312 9.90 4.46 -18.49
N GLU A 313 10.13 3.49 -19.37
CA GLU A 313 9.16 3.07 -20.38
C GLU A 313 7.86 2.58 -19.74
N ALA A 314 7.96 1.68 -18.77
CA ALA A 314 6.81 1.18 -18.02
C ALA A 314 6.07 2.30 -17.27
N ALA A 315 6.79 3.23 -16.65
CA ALA A 315 6.21 4.31 -15.86
C ALA A 315 5.56 5.41 -16.71
N PHE A 316 6.11 5.74 -17.89
CA PHE A 316 5.71 6.96 -18.61
C PHE A 316 5.37 6.77 -20.09
N LEU A 317 5.93 5.77 -20.77
CA LEU A 317 5.90 5.69 -22.24
C LEU A 317 4.96 4.61 -22.79
N LYS A 318 4.61 3.58 -22.00
CA LYS A 318 3.68 2.55 -22.45
C LYS A 318 2.25 3.08 -22.59
N LEU A 319 1.67 2.85 -23.78
CA LEU A 319 0.30 3.22 -24.15
C LEU A 319 -0.51 1.96 -24.49
N PRO A 320 -1.85 2.06 -24.49
CA PRO A 320 -2.72 0.97 -24.95
C PRO A 320 -2.44 0.59 -26.41
N LYS A 321 -2.48 -0.71 -26.71
CA LYS A 321 -2.39 -1.21 -28.08
C LYS A 321 -3.80 -1.31 -28.65
N LEU A 322 -3.99 -0.75 -29.83
CA LEU A 322 -5.26 -0.79 -30.55
C LEU A 322 -5.17 -1.82 -31.68
N HIS A 323 -6.03 -2.82 -31.63
CA HIS A 323 -6.21 -3.77 -32.72
C HIS A 323 -7.47 -3.40 -33.50
N THR A 324 -7.33 -3.27 -34.83
CA THR A 324 -8.42 -2.82 -35.71
C THR A 324 -9.21 -3.97 -36.34
N GLY A 325 -8.82 -5.22 -36.09
CA GLY A 325 -9.60 -6.38 -36.53
C GLY A 325 -9.37 -7.59 -35.63
N PRO A 326 -10.40 -8.08 -34.90
CA PRO A 326 -11.56 -7.35 -34.34
C PRO A 326 -11.14 -6.14 -33.49
N PHE A 327 -12.05 -5.18 -33.23
CA PHE A 327 -11.74 -4.02 -32.40
C PHE A 327 -11.46 -4.46 -30.95
N ALA A 328 -10.20 -4.31 -30.53
CA ALA A 328 -9.78 -4.61 -29.16
C ALA A 328 -8.79 -3.57 -28.67
N LEU A 329 -9.02 -3.11 -27.43
CA LEU A 329 -8.09 -2.26 -26.70
C LEU A 329 -7.34 -3.14 -25.69
N GLU A 330 -6.05 -3.31 -25.91
CA GLU A 330 -5.19 -4.17 -25.09
C GLU A 330 -4.24 -3.32 -24.23
N TYR A 331 -4.02 -3.74 -22.99
CA TYR A 331 -2.98 -3.17 -22.13
C TYR A 331 -1.68 -3.95 -22.29
N ASP A 332 -0.55 -3.28 -22.12
CA ASP A 332 0.74 -3.98 -22.08
C ASP A 332 0.95 -4.56 -20.67
N PRO A 333 1.29 -5.85 -20.53
CA PRO A 333 1.41 -6.50 -19.21
C PRO A 333 2.58 -5.98 -18.37
N HIS A 334 3.51 -5.23 -18.98
CA HIS A 334 4.56 -4.49 -18.27
C HIS A 334 4.08 -3.12 -17.76
N GLY A 335 2.85 -2.70 -18.07
CA GLY A 335 2.22 -1.51 -17.51
C GLY A 335 1.70 -0.52 -18.56
N LEU A 336 1.08 0.53 -18.03
CA LEU A 336 0.57 1.68 -18.76
C LEU A 336 1.07 2.95 -18.06
N SER A 337 1.30 4.00 -18.84
CA SER A 337 1.82 5.29 -18.36
C SER A 337 1.05 5.81 -17.14
N LEU A 338 1.79 6.33 -16.16
CA LEU A 338 1.25 7.07 -15.02
C LEU A 338 0.47 8.31 -15.44
N LEU A 339 0.80 8.90 -16.59
CA LEU A 339 0.07 10.05 -17.12
C LEU A 339 -1.32 9.65 -17.66
N LEU A 340 -1.52 8.37 -17.98
CA LEU A 340 -2.82 7.82 -18.38
C LEU A 340 -3.59 7.30 -17.17
N THR A 341 -2.91 6.57 -16.28
CA THR A 341 -3.53 5.97 -15.09
C THR A 341 -3.71 6.95 -13.92
N LEU A 342 -3.05 8.10 -13.94
CA LEU A 342 -3.30 9.22 -13.01
C LEU A 342 -3.06 10.59 -13.71
N PRO A 343 -3.95 11.03 -14.60
CA PRO A 343 -3.71 12.22 -15.45
C PRO A 343 -3.51 13.54 -14.69
N LEU A 344 -3.96 13.63 -13.44
CA LEU A 344 -3.73 14.80 -12.58
C LEU A 344 -2.24 15.13 -12.38
N LEU A 345 -1.33 14.17 -12.60
CA LEU A 345 0.11 14.38 -12.46
C LEU A 345 0.67 15.45 -13.41
N VAL A 346 0.05 15.66 -14.57
CA VAL A 346 0.44 16.73 -15.51
C VAL A 346 0.39 18.11 -14.84
N LEU A 347 -0.55 18.31 -13.92
CA LEU A 347 -0.73 19.58 -13.22
C LEU A 347 0.34 19.83 -12.15
N LEU A 348 1.08 18.80 -11.71
CA LEU A 348 2.17 18.95 -10.75
C LEU A 348 3.42 19.58 -11.36
N VAL A 349 3.56 19.58 -12.69
CA VAL A 349 4.65 20.27 -13.41
C VAL A 349 4.52 21.79 -13.24
N ALA A 350 3.29 22.30 -13.23
CA ALA A 350 2.98 23.73 -13.10
C ALA A 350 1.93 23.97 -12.00
N PRO A 351 2.29 23.83 -10.71
CA PRO A 351 1.37 24.06 -9.60
C PRO A 351 1.06 25.56 -9.44
N LYS A 352 -0.17 25.90 -9.04
CA LYS A 352 -0.59 27.29 -8.76
C LYS A 352 0.00 27.83 -7.46
N LEU A 353 0.19 26.95 -6.48
CA LEU A 353 0.77 27.24 -5.18
C LEU A 353 1.91 26.27 -4.89
N LYS A 354 2.94 26.76 -4.20
CA LYS A 354 4.13 25.98 -3.81
C LYS A 354 4.44 26.19 -2.32
N PRO A 355 3.52 25.88 -1.39
CA PRO A 355 3.77 26.03 0.04
C PRO A 355 4.97 25.16 0.46
N ALA A 356 5.59 25.46 1.61
CA ALA A 356 6.78 24.73 2.07
C ALA A 356 6.57 23.21 2.14
N LEU A 357 5.38 22.76 2.60
CA LEU A 357 5.03 21.34 2.64
C LEU A 357 5.01 20.70 1.24
N TRP A 358 4.61 21.42 0.20
CA TRP A 358 4.56 20.90 -1.18
C TRP A 358 5.95 20.44 -1.65
N LYS A 359 6.99 21.23 -1.34
CA LYS A 359 8.39 20.87 -1.65
C LYS A 359 8.83 19.64 -0.87
N THR A 360 8.52 19.57 0.43
CA THR A 360 8.80 18.40 1.28
C THR A 360 8.17 17.13 0.72
N VAL A 361 6.91 17.21 0.28
CA VAL A 361 6.18 16.08 -0.33
C VAL A 361 6.84 15.66 -1.64
N LEU A 362 7.20 16.58 -2.53
CA LEU A 362 7.88 16.22 -3.79
C LEU A 362 9.26 15.60 -3.58
N VAL A 363 10.05 16.10 -2.63
CA VAL A 363 11.34 15.46 -2.27
C VAL A 363 11.09 14.04 -1.78
N THR A 364 10.04 13.82 -0.98
CA THR A 364 9.63 12.49 -0.51
C THR A 364 9.27 11.56 -1.66
N VAL A 365 8.48 12.05 -2.63
CA VAL A 365 8.14 11.31 -3.86
C VAL A 365 9.42 10.93 -4.62
N ALA A 366 10.33 11.89 -4.86
CA ALA A 366 11.56 11.63 -5.60
C ALA A 366 12.46 10.60 -4.89
N CYS A 367 12.66 10.73 -3.57
CA CYS A 367 13.44 9.76 -2.79
C CYS A 367 12.82 8.36 -2.83
N CYS A 368 11.48 8.25 -2.82
CA CYS A 368 10.80 6.96 -2.89
C CYS A 368 10.82 6.34 -4.29
N ALA A 369 10.65 7.16 -5.34
CA ALA A 369 10.49 6.68 -6.71
C ALA A 369 11.83 6.34 -7.40
N LEU A 370 12.87 7.16 -7.20
CA LEU A 370 14.13 7.05 -7.94
C LEU A 370 14.83 5.68 -7.79
N PRO A 371 14.94 5.08 -6.60
CA PRO A 371 15.53 3.75 -6.47
C PRO A 371 14.75 2.69 -7.24
N GLY A 372 13.42 2.81 -7.30
CA GLY A 372 12.54 1.90 -8.05
C GLY A 372 12.80 1.92 -9.55
N LEU A 373 13.25 3.05 -10.12
CA LEU A 373 13.62 3.12 -11.54
C LEU A 373 14.88 2.32 -11.85
N LEU A 374 15.74 2.11 -10.85
CA LEU A 374 16.94 1.30 -10.97
C LEU A 374 16.71 -0.15 -10.55
N TYR A 375 15.47 -0.55 -10.23
CA TYR A 375 15.17 -1.89 -9.71
C TYR A 375 14.99 -2.92 -10.83
N GLN A 376 15.40 -4.16 -10.57
CA GLN A 376 15.34 -5.25 -11.54
C GLN A 376 13.92 -5.52 -12.08
N ASN A 377 12.87 -5.30 -11.30
CA ASN A 377 11.51 -5.57 -11.76
C ASN A 377 10.83 -4.27 -12.18
N ASP A 378 9.96 -4.33 -13.19
CA ASP A 378 9.03 -3.26 -13.54
C ASP A 378 7.65 -3.45 -12.90
N GLY A 379 7.34 -4.66 -12.41
CA GLY A 379 6.12 -5.01 -11.70
C GLY A 379 5.30 -6.13 -12.34
N TYR A 380 5.66 -6.61 -13.54
CA TYR A 380 4.92 -7.58 -14.36
C TYR A 380 4.30 -8.75 -13.54
N MET A 381 3.07 -9.20 -13.81
CA MET A 381 2.06 -8.59 -14.70
C MET A 381 1.27 -7.50 -13.97
N GLN A 382 0.97 -6.40 -14.66
CA GLN A 382 0.28 -5.24 -14.06
C GLN A 382 -0.57 -4.47 -15.08
N PHE A 383 -1.59 -3.74 -14.58
CA PHE A 383 -2.38 -2.78 -15.34
C PHE A 383 -1.96 -1.36 -14.90
N GLY A 384 -1.01 -0.74 -15.60
CA GLY A 384 -0.37 0.47 -15.10
C GLY A 384 0.91 0.21 -14.31
N PHE A 385 1.62 1.26 -13.94
CA PHE A 385 2.87 1.16 -13.17
C PHE A 385 2.58 1.12 -11.66
N ARG A 386 2.28 -0.07 -11.12
CA ARG A 386 1.78 -0.25 -9.74
C ARG A 386 2.77 0.10 -8.64
N PHE A 387 4.07 0.05 -8.93
CA PHE A 387 5.10 0.52 -8.00
C PHE A 387 4.96 2.01 -7.66
N SER A 388 4.18 2.77 -8.43
CA SER A 388 3.77 4.11 -8.05
C SER A 388 2.90 4.18 -6.79
N LEU A 389 2.28 3.09 -6.35
CA LEU A 389 1.47 3.08 -5.13
C LEU A 389 2.29 3.41 -3.87
N ASP A 390 3.59 3.12 -3.88
CA ASP A 390 4.52 3.52 -2.82
C ASP A 390 4.56 5.05 -2.64
N TYR A 391 4.21 5.82 -3.70
CA TYR A 391 4.23 7.28 -3.68
C TYR A 391 2.98 7.99 -4.23
N THR A 392 1.93 7.27 -4.60
CA THR A 392 0.66 7.85 -5.08
C THR A 392 -0.05 8.69 -4.01
N PRO A 393 -0.12 8.29 -2.72
CA PRO A 393 -0.68 9.15 -1.67
C PRO A 393 0.07 10.48 -1.55
N TRP A 394 1.39 10.47 -1.71
CA TRP A 394 2.22 11.68 -1.71
C TRP A 394 1.97 12.53 -2.96
N LEU A 395 1.82 11.93 -4.13
CA LEU A 395 1.48 12.66 -5.37
C LEU A 395 0.12 13.35 -5.27
N LEU A 396 -0.89 12.67 -4.75
CA LEU A 396 -2.21 13.27 -4.53
C LEU A 396 -2.21 14.31 -3.40
N LEU A 397 -1.35 14.13 -2.39
CA LEU A 397 -1.11 15.17 -1.39
C LEU A 397 -0.41 16.41 -2.00
N ALA A 398 0.55 16.21 -2.90
CA ALA A 398 1.16 17.30 -3.66
C ALA A 398 0.13 18.01 -4.55
N PHE A 399 -0.78 17.26 -5.17
CA PHE A 399 -1.90 17.82 -5.91
C PHE A 399 -2.82 18.64 -4.98
N ALA A 400 -3.13 18.11 -3.80
CA ALA A 400 -3.89 18.83 -2.80
C ALA A 400 -3.20 20.18 -2.44
N LEU A 401 -1.88 20.22 -2.31
CA LEU A 401 -1.14 21.42 -1.93
C LEU A 401 -0.88 22.39 -3.12
N SER A 402 -1.15 21.97 -4.35
CA SER A 402 -0.81 22.70 -5.58
C SER A 402 -1.70 23.90 -5.90
N GLY A 403 -2.80 24.10 -5.15
CA GLY A 403 -3.79 25.16 -5.41
C GLY A 403 -4.77 24.88 -6.55
N TYR A 404 -4.67 23.74 -7.25
CA TYR A 404 -5.71 23.30 -8.18
C TYR A 404 -6.99 22.88 -7.44
N ARG A 405 -8.11 22.98 -8.17
CA ARG A 405 -9.45 22.64 -7.69
C ARG A 405 -10.07 21.55 -8.54
N LEU A 406 -10.58 20.49 -7.92
CA LEU A 406 -11.28 19.43 -8.67
C LEU A 406 -12.54 19.93 -9.38
N ARG A 407 -13.20 20.99 -8.87
CA ARG A 407 -14.36 21.60 -9.54
C ARG A 407 -14.02 22.36 -10.83
N THR A 408 -12.75 22.63 -11.11
CA THR A 408 -12.36 23.26 -12.36
C THR A 408 -12.57 22.26 -13.51
N PRO A 409 -13.29 22.61 -14.60
CA PRO A 409 -13.68 21.63 -15.63
C PRO A 409 -12.54 20.82 -16.22
N SER A 410 -11.39 21.44 -16.53
CA SER A 410 -10.22 20.74 -17.06
C SER A 410 -9.62 19.75 -16.05
N VAL A 411 -9.59 20.11 -14.77
CA VAL A 411 -9.10 19.25 -13.69
C VAL A 411 -10.08 18.09 -13.45
N ALA A 412 -11.39 18.37 -13.47
CA ALA A 412 -12.44 17.36 -13.37
C ALA A 412 -12.34 16.35 -14.53
N ALA A 413 -12.10 16.82 -15.75
CA ALA A 413 -11.92 15.97 -16.92
C ALA A 413 -10.70 15.04 -16.78
N LEU A 414 -9.57 15.55 -16.27
CA LEU A 414 -8.38 14.72 -15.99
C LEU A 414 -8.65 13.67 -14.90
N ALA A 415 -9.36 14.03 -13.84
CA ALA A 415 -9.75 13.09 -12.80
C ALA A 415 -10.71 12.01 -13.34
N ALA A 416 -11.70 12.42 -14.15
CA ALA A 416 -12.65 11.50 -14.78
C ALA A 416 -11.95 10.56 -15.77
N LEU A 417 -10.99 11.05 -16.55
CA LEU A 417 -10.16 10.21 -17.42
C LEU A 417 -9.39 9.15 -16.62
N GLY A 418 -8.80 9.54 -15.48
CA GLY A 418 -8.15 8.59 -14.57
C GLY A 418 -9.12 7.53 -14.08
N VAL A 419 -10.35 7.90 -13.71
CA VAL A 419 -11.38 6.93 -13.29
C VAL A 419 -11.77 5.98 -14.42
N LEU A 420 -11.96 6.48 -15.65
CA LEU A 420 -12.31 5.65 -16.80
C LEU A 420 -11.20 4.64 -17.14
N VAL A 421 -9.94 5.07 -17.13
CA VAL A 421 -8.78 4.19 -17.41
C VAL A 421 -8.65 3.12 -16.34
N ASN A 422 -8.78 3.46 -15.06
CA ASN A 422 -8.62 2.47 -13.99
C ASN A 422 -9.85 1.58 -13.83
N PHE A 423 -11.03 2.05 -14.22
CA PHE A 423 -12.21 1.19 -14.40
C PHE A 423 -11.96 0.14 -15.49
N TRP A 424 -11.39 0.54 -16.64
CA TRP A 424 -10.95 -0.42 -17.64
C TRP A 424 -9.96 -1.43 -17.05
N GLY A 425 -9.04 -0.98 -16.19
CA GLY A 425 -8.12 -1.86 -15.45
C GLY A 425 -8.79 -2.87 -14.54
N ALA A 426 -9.73 -2.40 -13.72
CA ALA A 426 -10.49 -3.25 -12.80
C ALA A 426 -11.26 -4.36 -13.54
N VAL A 427 -11.76 -4.07 -14.74
CA VAL A 427 -12.53 -5.03 -15.54
C VAL A 427 -11.64 -5.93 -16.42
N ALA A 428 -10.64 -5.36 -17.09
CA ALA A 428 -9.86 -6.04 -18.12
C ALA A 428 -8.63 -6.78 -17.57
N PHE A 429 -8.05 -6.34 -16.45
CA PHE A 429 -6.82 -6.94 -15.95
C PHE A 429 -7.03 -8.40 -15.51
N ARG A 430 -6.31 -9.29 -16.18
CA ARG A 430 -6.10 -10.69 -15.78
C ARG A 430 -4.73 -10.78 -15.12
N GLY A 431 -4.67 -11.30 -13.90
CA GLY A 431 -3.42 -11.48 -13.16
C GLY A 431 -2.55 -12.55 -13.82
N TYR A 432 -1.28 -12.66 -13.40
CA TYR A 432 -0.33 -13.59 -14.02
C TYR A 432 -0.86 -15.03 -14.03
N THR A 433 -1.36 -15.52 -12.89
CA THR A 433 -1.89 -16.87 -12.78
C THR A 433 -3.16 -17.10 -13.62
N GLU A 434 -4.02 -16.09 -13.77
CA GLU A 434 -5.20 -16.16 -14.65
C GLU A 434 -4.79 -16.18 -16.13
N TYR A 435 -3.77 -15.40 -16.51
CA TYR A 435 -3.26 -15.31 -17.88
C TYR A 435 -2.56 -16.60 -18.32
N VAL A 436 -1.68 -17.16 -17.48
CA VAL A 436 -0.93 -18.40 -17.80
C VAL A 436 -1.86 -19.62 -17.83
N ARG A 437 -2.93 -19.63 -17.04
CA ARG A 437 -3.88 -20.76 -16.98
C ARG A 437 -4.99 -20.72 -18.04
N ASN A 438 -5.00 -19.75 -18.96
CA ASN A 438 -5.98 -19.63 -20.06
C ASN A 438 -7.45 -19.77 -19.59
N TRP A 439 -7.88 -18.98 -18.61
CA TRP A 439 -9.29 -18.88 -18.21
C TRP A 439 -10.04 -17.76 -18.93
#